data_AF-F0RK29-F1
#
_entry.id   AF-F0RK29-F1
#
_cell.length_a   1.000
_cell.length_b   1.000
_cell.length_c   1.000
_cell.angle_alpha   90.00
_cell.angle_beta   90.00
_cell.angle_gamma   90.00
#
_symmetry.space_group_name_H-M   'P 1'
#
loop_
_entity.id
_entity.type
_entity.pdbx_description
1 polymer ?
#
loop_
_entity_poly.entity_id
_entity_poly.type
_entity_poly.pdbx_seq_one_letter_code
_entity_poly.pdbx_strand_id
1 'polypeptide(L)'
;MTRFRSDRKTPPQTTESAEPRLQPMAPEPAVSAPSAVPGAGEPRARVPLWQRLFGLALAGLGGMATLALLLVFAVVAFVTGHAVLGSVLLALLLLAGGGVTYLGVRTARRGVQQGRRQFRRVQEEVGLVQEQVQHQTARRELARLWNRFGTQLPAEVRPALRAAITATDEALGAVDADMPGRERYEVQQAALQDLPALLELHGRSGGDPAELSRLLALIENRMRQVTAQAVQEQAHEAAVQREYLNSKYAADLLNPDRENL
;
A
#
# COMPACT_ATOMS: atom_id res chain seq x y z
N MET A 1 30.05 -16.34 68.92
CA MET A 1 31.49 -16.13 68.71
C MET A 1 32.14 -17.45 68.34
N THR A 2 32.41 -17.70 67.05
CA THR A 2 33.62 -18.38 66.55
C THR A 2 33.64 -18.29 65.02
N ARG A 3 34.65 -17.58 64.53
CA ARG A 3 35.14 -17.61 63.14
C ARG A 3 35.96 -18.88 62.94
N PHE A 4 36.08 -19.38 61.70
CA PHE A 4 37.33 -19.75 60.98
C PHE A 4 36.92 -20.41 59.65
N ARG A 5 37.15 -19.75 58.49
CA ARG A 5 38.35 -19.80 57.63
C ARG A 5 38.42 -21.15 56.89
N SER A 6 37.89 -21.23 55.67
CA SER A 6 38.54 -20.94 54.39
C SER A 6 39.60 -21.98 54.04
N ASP A 7 39.21 -22.94 53.20
CA ASP A 7 40.13 -23.70 52.37
C ASP A 7 39.74 -23.52 50.90
N ARG A 8 40.71 -23.01 50.14
CA ARG A 8 40.69 -22.91 48.68
C ARG A 8 41.18 -24.23 48.09
N LYS A 9 40.51 -24.74 47.07
CA LYS A 9 41.14 -25.42 45.93
C LYS A 9 40.12 -25.55 44.81
N THR A 10 40.11 -24.58 43.90
CA THR A 10 40.61 -24.67 42.51
C THR A 10 39.69 -25.52 41.60
N PRO A 11 39.15 -24.93 40.52
CA PRO A 11 38.11 -25.53 39.68
C PRO A 11 38.70 -26.52 38.67
N PRO A 12 37.98 -27.59 38.31
CA PRO A 12 38.24 -28.30 37.07
C PRO A 12 37.43 -27.71 35.92
N GLN A 13 38.18 -27.10 35.00
CA GLN A 13 38.08 -27.31 33.55
C GLN A 13 36.80 -26.82 32.87
N THR A 14 36.88 -25.56 32.44
CA THR A 14 36.30 -25.06 31.20
C THR A 14 36.46 -26.11 30.09
N THR A 15 35.39 -26.80 29.73
CA THR A 15 35.28 -27.45 28.44
C THR A 15 35.28 -26.33 27.40
N GLU A 16 36.44 -26.17 26.79
CA GLU A 16 36.72 -25.42 25.58
C GLU A 16 35.79 -25.94 24.47
N SER A 17 34.55 -25.42 24.44
CA SER A 17 33.67 -25.55 23.29
C SER A 17 34.38 -24.87 22.13
N ALA A 18 34.93 -25.70 21.25
CA ALA A 18 35.58 -25.33 20.02
C ALA A 18 34.76 -24.26 19.30
N GLU A 19 35.28 -23.03 19.29
CA GLU A 19 34.88 -22.02 18.33
C GLU A 19 35.11 -22.61 16.93
N PRO A 20 34.09 -22.66 16.06
CA PRO A 20 34.33 -22.88 14.65
C PRO A 20 35.13 -21.68 14.16
N ARG A 21 36.45 -21.84 14.07
CA ARG A 21 37.32 -20.92 13.34
C ARG A 21 36.74 -20.80 11.94
N LEU A 22 36.10 -19.65 11.68
CA LEU A 22 35.76 -19.20 10.35
C LEU A 22 37.08 -19.15 9.57
N GLN A 23 37.27 -20.15 8.71
CA GLN A 23 38.31 -20.10 7.70
C GLN A 23 38.04 -18.86 6.85
N PRO A 24 39.05 -18.00 6.58
CA PRO A 24 38.90 -16.94 5.60
C PRO A 24 38.58 -17.61 4.27
N MET A 25 37.34 -17.41 3.82
CA MET A 25 36.83 -17.88 2.55
C MET A 25 37.78 -17.38 1.47
N ALA A 26 38.44 -18.32 0.78
CA ALA A 26 39.19 -18.03 -0.43
C ALA A 26 38.28 -17.25 -1.39
N PRO A 27 38.80 -16.25 -2.12
CA PRO A 27 38.02 -15.52 -3.10
C PRO A 27 37.42 -16.52 -4.10
N GLU A 28 36.09 -16.51 -4.16
CA GLU A 28 35.28 -17.24 -5.11
C GLU A 28 35.87 -17.09 -6.53
N PRO A 29 36.05 -18.18 -7.30
CA PRO A 29 36.29 -18.04 -8.73
C PRO A 29 35.10 -17.30 -9.34
N ALA A 30 35.40 -16.23 -10.08
CA ALA A 30 34.45 -15.37 -10.75
C ALA A 30 33.35 -16.19 -11.44
N VAL A 31 32.14 -16.16 -10.86
CA VAL A 31 30.94 -16.65 -11.51
C VAL A 31 30.84 -15.92 -12.85
N SER A 32 30.95 -16.71 -13.92
CA SER A 32 30.81 -16.22 -15.28
C SER A 32 29.50 -15.45 -15.39
N ALA A 33 29.62 -14.20 -15.80
CA ALA A 33 28.49 -13.33 -16.08
C ALA A 33 27.49 -14.08 -16.98
N PRO A 34 26.19 -14.14 -16.64
CA PRO A 34 25.19 -14.61 -17.57
C PRO A 34 25.26 -13.73 -18.80
N SER A 35 25.52 -14.37 -19.94
CA SER A 35 25.57 -13.77 -21.26
C SER A 35 24.38 -12.85 -21.44
N ALA A 36 24.70 -11.60 -21.80
CA ALA A 36 23.75 -10.61 -22.23
C ALA A 36 22.79 -11.24 -23.26
N VAL A 37 21.51 -11.34 -22.89
CA VAL A 37 20.44 -11.45 -23.88
C VAL A 37 20.32 -10.05 -24.47
N PRO A 38 20.68 -9.83 -25.75
CA PRO A 38 20.38 -8.58 -26.43
C PRO A 38 18.93 -8.69 -26.89
N GLY A 39 18.02 -8.66 -25.91
CA GLY A 39 16.64 -8.30 -26.14
C GLY A 39 16.64 -6.80 -26.36
N ALA A 40 17.05 -6.39 -27.56
CA ALA A 40 16.93 -5.04 -28.05
C ALA A 40 15.51 -4.57 -27.75
N GLY A 41 15.38 -3.76 -26.71
CA GLY A 41 14.19 -2.99 -26.49
C GLY A 41 14.02 -2.15 -27.73
N GLU A 42 13.09 -2.55 -28.59
CA GLU A 42 12.50 -1.61 -29.52
C GLU A 42 12.09 -0.41 -28.67
N PRO A 43 12.64 0.78 -28.91
CA PRO A 43 12.13 1.99 -28.28
C PRO A 43 10.72 2.16 -28.85
N ARG A 44 9.72 1.57 -28.18
CA ARG A 44 8.33 1.95 -28.35
C ARG A 44 8.30 3.43 -28.04
N ALA A 45 8.37 4.22 -29.10
CA ALA A 45 8.31 5.67 -29.07
C ALA A 45 7.12 6.03 -28.19
N ARG A 46 7.41 6.43 -26.94
CA ARG A 46 6.41 6.91 -26.01
C ARG A 46 5.94 8.22 -26.63
N VAL A 47 4.90 8.12 -27.45
CA VAL A 47 4.26 9.28 -28.06
C VAL A 47 3.94 10.23 -26.90
N PRO A 48 4.58 11.41 -26.83
CA PRO A 48 4.49 12.27 -25.68
C PRO A 48 3.03 12.57 -25.38
N LEU A 49 2.66 12.54 -24.10
CA LEU A 49 1.28 12.74 -23.63
C LEU A 49 0.68 14.04 -24.20
N TRP A 50 1.54 15.04 -24.42
CA TRP A 50 1.22 16.30 -25.11
C TRP A 50 0.83 16.14 -26.58
N GLN A 51 1.43 15.23 -27.36
CA GLN A 51 1.00 14.94 -28.74
C GLN A 51 -0.39 14.30 -28.79
N ARG A 52 -0.74 13.48 -27.79
CA ARG A 52 -2.10 12.92 -27.67
C ARG A 52 -3.12 13.98 -27.29
N LEU A 53 -2.78 14.87 -26.37
CA LEU A 53 -3.62 16.01 -25.99
C LEU A 53 -3.79 17.01 -27.15
N PHE A 54 -2.70 17.32 -27.88
CA PHE A 54 -2.75 18.18 -29.06
C PHE A 54 -3.53 17.56 -30.21
N GLY A 55 -3.33 16.27 -30.47
CA GLY A 55 -4.08 15.54 -31.51
C GLY A 55 -5.58 15.52 -31.21
N LEU A 56 -5.96 15.32 -29.95
CA LEU A 56 -7.36 15.35 -29.53
C LEU A 56 -7.95 16.78 -29.59
N ALA A 57 -7.17 17.78 -29.20
CA ALA A 57 -7.56 19.19 -29.27
C ALA A 57 -7.75 19.66 -30.72
N LEU A 58 -6.81 19.34 -31.62
CA LEU A 58 -6.93 19.67 -33.06
C LEU A 58 -8.10 18.94 -33.72
N ALA A 59 -8.32 17.67 -33.39
CA ALA A 59 -9.44 16.91 -33.92
C ALA A 59 -10.79 17.47 -33.44
N GLY A 60 -10.88 17.89 -32.17
CA GLY A 60 -12.07 18.54 -31.62
C GLY A 60 -12.34 19.91 -32.23
N LEU A 61 -11.31 20.74 -32.42
CA LEU A 61 -11.44 22.08 -32.98
C LEU A 61 -11.77 22.05 -34.48
N GLY A 62 -11.17 21.13 -35.24
CA GLY A 62 -11.49 20.92 -36.65
C GLY A 62 -12.93 20.46 -36.88
N GLY A 63 -13.44 19.57 -36.02
CA GLY A 63 -14.85 19.13 -36.05
C GLY A 63 -15.84 20.26 -35.71
N MET A 64 -15.52 21.08 -34.71
CA MET A 64 -16.37 22.21 -34.33
C MET A 64 -16.36 23.33 -35.39
N ALA A 65 -15.19 23.64 -35.97
CA ALA A 65 -15.07 24.65 -37.02
C ALA A 65 -15.83 24.25 -38.30
N THR A 66 -15.75 22.99 -38.70
CA THR A 66 -16.50 22.47 -39.86
C THR A 66 -18.00 22.49 -39.63
N LEU A 67 -18.48 22.11 -38.44
CA LEU A 67 -19.90 22.21 -38.07
C LEU A 67 -20.40 23.66 -38.04
N ALA A 68 -19.61 24.59 -37.49
CA ALA A 68 -19.95 26.01 -37.46
C ALA A 68 -20.03 26.59 -38.89
N LEU A 69 -19.09 26.23 -39.77
CA LEU A 69 -19.11 26.66 -41.17
C LEU A 69 -20.33 26.12 -41.92
N LEU A 70 -20.66 24.84 -41.72
CA LEU A 70 -21.84 24.19 -42.28
C LEU A 70 -23.14 24.86 -41.78
N LEU A 71 -23.20 25.25 -40.50
CA LEU A 71 -24.32 25.97 -39.93
C LEU A 71 -24.49 27.34 -40.58
N VAL A 72 -23.41 28.12 -40.73
CA VAL A 72 -23.44 29.42 -41.39
C VAL A 72 -23.91 29.29 -42.84
N PHE A 73 -23.40 28.30 -43.57
CA PHE A 73 -23.81 28.04 -44.95
C PHE A 73 -25.29 27.65 -45.07
N ALA A 74 -25.81 26.84 -44.13
CA ALA A 74 -27.22 26.48 -44.09
C ALA A 74 -28.14 27.69 -43.83
N VAL A 75 -27.75 28.58 -42.91
CA VAL A 75 -28.50 29.81 -42.61
C VAL A 75 -28.51 30.76 -43.81
N VAL A 76 -27.35 30.97 -44.45
CA VAL A 76 -27.24 31.84 -45.65
C VAL A 76 -28.08 31.28 -46.80
N ALA A 77 -28.00 29.97 -47.09
CA ALA A 77 -28.77 29.31 -48.14
C ALA A 77 -30.29 29.46 -47.93
N PHE A 78 -30.75 29.36 -46.68
CA PHE A 78 -32.15 29.53 -46.30
C PHE A 78 -32.65 30.96 -46.54
N VAL A 79 -31.84 31.97 -46.17
CA VAL A 79 -32.18 33.39 -46.38
C VAL A 79 -32.20 33.76 -47.87
N THR A 80 -31.34 33.15 -48.70
CA THR A 80 -31.30 33.38 -50.16
C THR A 80 -32.40 32.67 -50.97
N GLY A 81 -33.41 32.09 -50.32
CA GLY A 81 -34.60 31.53 -50.99
C GLY A 81 -34.38 30.19 -51.72
N HIS A 82 -33.21 29.57 -51.60
CA HIS A 82 -32.92 28.26 -52.20
C HIS A 82 -33.31 27.14 -51.23
N ALA A 83 -34.61 27.06 -50.91
CA ALA A 83 -35.16 26.21 -49.85
C ALA A 83 -34.79 24.71 -49.99
N VAL A 84 -34.64 24.22 -51.22
CA VAL A 84 -34.27 22.83 -51.50
C VAL A 84 -32.79 22.55 -51.19
N LEU A 85 -31.89 23.51 -51.47
CA LEU A 85 -30.46 23.39 -51.14
C LEU A 85 -30.23 23.51 -49.62
N GLY A 86 -30.97 24.40 -48.96
CA GLY A 86 -30.90 24.56 -47.51
C GLY A 86 -31.36 23.33 -46.73
N SER A 87 -32.44 22.66 -47.17
CA SER A 87 -32.95 21.45 -46.50
C SER A 87 -32.01 20.25 -46.68
N VAL A 88 -31.40 20.09 -47.86
CA VAL A 88 -30.38 19.04 -48.10
C VAL A 88 -29.14 19.28 -47.25
N LEU A 89 -28.68 20.53 -47.11
CA LEU A 89 -27.55 20.87 -46.22
C LEU A 89 -27.86 20.61 -44.75
N LEU A 90 -29.08 20.96 -44.29
CA LEU A 90 -29.52 20.71 -42.91
C LEU A 90 -29.59 19.21 -42.61
N ALA A 91 -30.11 18.42 -43.55
CA ALA A 91 -30.17 16.96 -43.43
C ALA A 91 -28.76 16.34 -43.36
N LEU A 92 -27.82 16.80 -44.19
CA LEU A 92 -26.42 16.39 -44.15
C LEU A 92 -25.74 16.76 -42.81
N LEU A 93 -26.05 17.95 -42.28
CA LEU A 93 -25.52 18.42 -41.00
C LEU A 93 -26.06 17.57 -39.83
N LEU A 94 -27.35 17.25 -39.84
CA LEU A 94 -27.97 16.34 -38.86
C LEU A 94 -27.40 14.92 -38.97
N LEU A 95 -27.18 14.41 -40.17
CA LEU A 95 -26.59 13.09 -40.38
C LEU A 95 -25.13 13.03 -39.91
N ALA A 96 -24.35 14.06 -40.19
CA ALA A 96 -22.97 14.20 -39.73
C ALA A 96 -22.90 14.34 -38.20
N GLY A 97 -23.74 15.19 -37.60
CA GLY A 97 -23.84 15.34 -36.14
C GLY A 97 -24.29 14.05 -35.46
N GLY A 98 -25.28 13.36 -36.03
CA GLY A 98 -25.76 12.04 -35.57
C GLY A 98 -24.68 10.96 -35.65
N GLY A 99 -23.89 10.94 -36.73
CA GLY A 99 -22.77 10.00 -36.90
C GLY A 99 -21.66 10.21 -35.87
N VAL A 100 -21.27 11.46 -35.62
CA VAL A 100 -20.22 11.81 -34.65
C VAL A 100 -20.66 11.48 -33.21
N THR A 101 -21.91 11.80 -32.86
CA THR A 101 -22.46 11.46 -31.52
C THR A 101 -22.59 9.95 -31.32
N TYR A 102 -23.07 9.21 -32.32
CA TYR A 102 -23.20 7.75 -32.26
C TYR A 102 -21.83 7.04 -32.16
N LEU A 103 -20.83 7.47 -32.95
CA LEU A 103 -19.47 6.94 -32.84
C LEU A 103 -18.82 7.31 -31.49
N GLY A 104 -19.01 8.54 -31.01
CA GLY A 104 -18.50 9.00 -29.72
C GLY A 104 -19.05 8.21 -28.54
N VAL A 105 -20.35 7.90 -28.54
CA VAL A 105 -20.96 7.06 -27.49
C VAL A 105 -20.47 5.61 -27.58
N ARG A 106 -20.26 5.07 -28.79
CA ARG A 106 -19.78 3.70 -28.99
C ARG A 106 -18.30 3.53 -28.61
N THR A 107 -17.45 4.51 -28.87
CA THR A 107 -16.04 4.52 -28.45
C THR A 107 -15.91 4.81 -26.95
N ALA A 108 -16.73 5.70 -26.39
CA ALA A 108 -16.80 5.95 -24.95
C ALA A 108 -17.20 4.68 -24.18
N ARG A 109 -18.19 3.91 -24.66
CA ARG A 109 -18.57 2.64 -23.99
C ARG A 109 -17.46 1.58 -24.01
N ARG A 110 -16.65 1.51 -25.08
CA ARG A 110 -15.50 0.59 -25.16
C ARG A 110 -14.31 1.06 -24.31
N GLY A 111 -14.04 2.37 -24.31
CA GLY A 111 -13.01 3.00 -23.46
C GLY A 111 -13.34 2.95 -21.97
N VAL A 112 -14.62 3.02 -21.58
CA VAL A 112 -15.05 2.93 -20.18
C VAL A 112 -14.87 1.52 -19.61
N GLN A 113 -15.04 0.47 -20.42
CA GLN A 113 -14.81 -0.92 -19.95
C GLN A 113 -13.32 -1.25 -19.81
N GLN A 114 -12.46 -0.78 -20.72
CA GLN A 114 -11.00 -0.91 -20.59
C GLN A 114 -10.45 0.02 -19.50
N GLY A 115 -10.97 1.24 -19.41
CA GLY A 115 -10.66 2.21 -18.36
C GLY A 115 -11.00 1.68 -16.98
N ARG A 116 -12.16 1.05 -16.77
CA ARG A 116 -12.53 0.46 -15.47
C ARG A 116 -11.53 -0.59 -14.96
N ARG A 117 -10.92 -1.39 -15.83
CA ARG A 117 -9.90 -2.37 -15.43
C ARG A 117 -8.57 -1.70 -15.08
N GLN A 118 -8.22 -0.64 -15.81
CA GLN A 118 -6.99 0.11 -15.59
C GLN A 118 -7.08 1.02 -14.35
N PHE A 119 -8.24 1.66 -14.14
CA PHE A 119 -8.55 2.41 -12.92
C PHE A 119 -8.57 1.52 -11.69
N ARG A 120 -9.08 0.28 -11.77
CA ARG A 120 -9.04 -0.66 -10.64
C ARG A 120 -7.61 -0.99 -10.21
N ARG A 121 -6.72 -1.27 -11.17
CA ARG A 121 -5.30 -1.53 -10.90
C ARG A 121 -4.57 -0.31 -10.34
N VAL A 122 -4.81 0.87 -10.90
CA VAL A 122 -4.23 2.12 -10.37
C VAL A 122 -4.79 2.43 -8.99
N GLN A 123 -6.06 2.13 -8.71
CA GLN A 123 -6.66 2.35 -7.39
C GLN A 123 -6.15 1.35 -6.34
N GLU A 124 -5.91 0.09 -6.71
CA GLU A 124 -5.23 -0.90 -5.86
C GLU A 124 -3.78 -0.50 -5.59
N GLU A 125 -3.03 -0.09 -6.62
CA GLU A 125 -1.64 0.36 -6.48
C GLU A 125 -1.52 1.65 -5.66
N VAL A 126 -2.41 2.63 -5.88
CA VAL A 126 -2.48 3.85 -5.07
C VAL A 126 -2.94 3.55 -3.65
N GLY A 127 -3.86 2.59 -3.45
CA GLY A 127 -4.31 2.14 -2.14
C GLY A 127 -3.16 1.55 -1.33
N LEU A 128 -2.41 0.60 -1.90
CA LEU A 128 -1.26 -0.03 -1.25
C LEU A 128 -0.16 0.99 -0.91
N VAL A 129 0.12 1.95 -1.82
CA VAL A 129 1.09 3.02 -1.55
C VAL A 129 0.61 3.96 -0.45
N GLN A 130 -0.66 4.37 -0.46
CA GLN A 130 -1.24 5.23 0.57
C GLN A 130 -1.20 4.56 1.94
N GLU A 131 -1.46 3.26 1.99
CA GLU A 131 -1.43 2.43 3.18
C GLU A 131 -0.03 2.29 3.78
N GLN A 132 0.98 2.02 2.94
CA GLN A 132 2.38 2.01 3.38
C GLN A 132 2.83 3.38 3.90
N VAL A 133 2.40 4.47 3.25
CA VAL A 133 2.70 5.83 3.69
C VAL A 133 2.06 6.12 5.05
N GLN A 134 0.81 5.71 5.28
CA GLN A 134 0.15 5.89 6.58
C GLN A 134 0.85 5.11 7.69
N HIS A 135 1.26 3.88 7.41
CA HIS A 135 2.00 3.04 8.37
C HIS A 135 3.34 3.68 8.78
N GLN A 136 4.12 4.14 7.79
CA GLN A 136 5.35 4.87 8.06
C GLN A 136 5.11 6.18 8.81
N THR A 137 4.00 6.87 8.52
CA THR A 137 3.64 8.11 9.19
C THR A 137 3.30 7.84 10.67
N ALA A 138 2.53 6.79 10.96
CA ALA A 138 2.21 6.38 12.33
C ALA A 138 3.48 6.08 13.15
N ARG A 139 4.43 5.32 12.60
CA ARG A 139 5.72 5.05 13.26
C ARG A 139 6.53 6.32 13.52
N ARG A 140 6.59 7.23 12.54
CA ARG A 140 7.27 8.52 12.70
C ARG A 140 6.61 9.36 13.78
N GLU A 141 5.28 9.36 13.88
CA GLU A 141 4.55 10.07 14.92
C GLU A 141 4.82 9.48 16.31
N LEU A 142 4.83 8.16 16.47
CA LEU A 142 5.21 7.52 17.75
C LEU A 142 6.61 7.96 18.22
N ALA A 143 7.59 8.00 17.31
CA ALA A 143 8.92 8.50 17.61
C ALA A 143 8.94 10.00 17.98
N ARG A 144 8.14 10.82 17.28
CA ARG A 144 7.98 12.25 17.58
C ARG A 144 7.34 12.48 18.95
N LEU A 145 6.32 11.70 19.31
CA LEU A 145 5.66 11.76 20.61
C LEU A 145 6.64 11.45 21.74
N TRP A 146 7.42 10.39 21.61
CA TRP A 146 8.45 10.06 22.60
C TRP A 146 9.48 11.19 22.74
N ASN A 147 9.98 11.72 21.63
CA ASN A 147 10.97 12.80 21.65
C ASN A 147 10.42 14.09 22.24
N ARG A 148 9.13 14.39 22.02
CA ARG A 148 8.47 15.60 22.56
C ARG A 148 8.17 15.46 24.06
N PHE A 149 7.55 14.36 24.47
CA PHE A 149 7.00 14.22 25.82
C PHE A 149 7.88 13.42 26.78
N GLY A 150 8.84 12.63 26.28
CA GLY A 150 9.66 11.74 27.11
C GLY A 150 10.48 12.46 28.18
N THR A 151 10.91 13.70 27.93
CA THR A 151 11.63 14.54 28.91
C THR A 151 10.73 15.50 29.67
N GLN A 152 9.56 15.84 29.13
CA GLN A 152 8.62 16.79 29.72
C GLN A 152 7.71 16.14 30.77
N LEU A 153 7.51 14.81 30.69
CA LEU A 153 6.66 14.08 31.62
C LEU A 153 7.34 13.79 32.97
N PRO A 154 6.57 13.73 34.06
CA PRO A 154 7.02 13.24 35.36
C PRO A 154 7.70 11.87 35.25
N ALA A 155 8.74 11.64 36.05
CA ALA A 155 9.53 10.41 36.00
C ALA A 155 8.70 9.14 36.19
N GLU A 156 7.63 9.24 36.98
CA GLU A 156 6.69 8.16 37.29
C GLU A 156 5.88 7.71 36.06
N VAL A 157 5.59 8.61 35.11
CA VAL A 157 4.71 8.35 33.96
C VAL A 157 5.50 7.88 32.73
N ARG A 158 6.76 8.28 32.60
CA ARG A 158 7.64 7.90 31.47
C ARG A 158 7.66 6.39 31.15
N PRO A 159 7.76 5.46 32.13
CA PRO A 159 7.76 4.03 31.80
C PRO A 159 6.43 3.58 31.17
N ALA A 160 5.29 4.10 31.64
CA ALA A 160 3.98 3.80 31.08
C ALA A 160 3.85 4.33 29.63
N LEU A 161 4.35 5.55 29.36
CA LEU A 161 4.37 6.08 28.00
C LEU A 161 5.24 5.21 27.08
N ARG A 162 6.43 4.82 27.55
CA ARG A 162 7.34 3.98 26.77
C ARG A 162 6.67 2.63 26.45
N ALA A 163 6.04 2.01 27.44
CA ALA A 163 5.36 0.73 27.26
C ALA A 163 4.20 0.83 26.27
N ALA A 164 3.38 1.89 26.36
CA ALA A 164 2.29 2.14 25.42
C ALA A 164 2.81 2.37 23.99
N ILE A 165 3.84 3.20 23.80
CA ILE A 165 4.44 3.44 22.48
C ILE A 165 5.02 2.16 21.88
N THR A 166 5.76 1.37 22.67
CA THR A 166 6.33 0.10 22.21
C THR A 166 5.23 -0.89 21.84
N ALA A 167 4.18 -1.03 22.66
CA ALA A 167 3.05 -1.91 22.34
C ALA A 167 2.33 -1.48 21.06
N THR A 168 2.16 -0.17 20.82
CA THR A 168 1.55 0.33 19.59
C THR A 168 2.44 0.11 18.36
N ASP A 169 3.76 0.26 18.47
CA ASP A 169 4.69 -0.02 17.37
C ASP A 169 4.77 -1.53 17.04
N GLU A 170 4.75 -2.38 18.06
CA GLU A 170 4.64 -3.83 17.91
C GLU A 170 3.32 -4.22 17.22
N ALA A 171 2.20 -3.62 17.65
CA ALA A 171 0.90 -3.85 17.01
C ALA A 171 0.87 -3.36 15.56
N LEU A 172 1.49 -2.21 15.26
CA LEU A 172 1.67 -1.75 13.87
C LEU A 172 2.49 -2.76 13.08
N GLY A 173 3.54 -3.34 13.65
CA GLY A 173 4.35 -4.36 12.98
C GLY A 173 3.62 -5.69 12.75
N ALA A 174 2.74 -6.07 13.68
CA ALA A 174 2.03 -7.34 13.63
C ALA A 174 0.82 -7.32 12.67
N VAL A 175 0.16 -6.18 12.53
CA VAL A 175 -0.97 -6.03 11.61
C VAL A 175 -0.44 -5.75 10.21
N ASP A 176 -0.64 -6.69 9.29
CA ASP A 176 -0.17 -6.61 7.91
C ASP A 176 -0.92 -5.52 7.12
N ALA A 177 -0.27 -4.95 6.10
CA ALA A 177 -0.92 -4.06 5.14
C ALA A 177 -2.04 -4.80 4.38
N ASP A 178 -1.87 -6.10 4.14
CA ASP A 178 -2.87 -6.94 3.47
C ASP A 178 -3.93 -7.50 4.43
N MET A 179 -3.94 -7.09 5.70
CA MET A 179 -4.99 -7.44 6.66
C MET A 179 -6.09 -6.36 6.63
N PRO A 180 -7.17 -6.52 5.84
CA PRO A 180 -8.31 -5.61 5.87
C PRO A 180 -9.05 -5.86 7.19
N GLY A 181 -8.86 -4.97 8.17
CA GLY A 181 -9.34 -5.26 9.51
C GLY A 181 -9.63 -4.03 10.35
N ARG A 182 -10.59 -4.20 11.25
CA ARG A 182 -10.91 -3.28 12.34
C ARG A 182 -9.68 -3.03 13.21
N GLU A 183 -8.88 -4.07 13.42
CA GLU A 183 -7.65 -4.11 14.21
C GLU A 183 -6.63 -3.10 13.68
N ARG A 184 -6.48 -3.03 12.37
CA ARG A 184 -5.60 -2.06 11.71
C ARG A 184 -6.03 -0.62 11.97
N TYR A 185 -7.33 -0.34 11.82
CA TYR A 185 -7.89 0.98 12.12
C TYR A 185 -7.69 1.34 13.59
N GLU A 186 -7.91 0.40 14.51
CA GLU A 186 -7.70 0.61 15.94
C GLU A 186 -6.24 0.95 16.28
N VAL A 187 -5.27 0.23 15.69
CA VAL A 187 -3.84 0.50 15.90
C VAL A 187 -3.43 1.85 15.31
N GLN A 188 -3.91 2.18 14.11
CA GLN A 188 -3.65 3.48 13.48
C GLN A 188 -4.28 4.61 14.29
N GLN A 189 -5.51 4.44 14.78
CA GLN A 189 -6.19 5.41 15.62
C GLN A 189 -5.44 5.60 16.94
N ALA A 190 -4.98 4.52 17.58
CA ALA A 190 -4.18 4.61 18.80
C ALA A 190 -2.89 5.41 18.58
N ALA A 191 -2.19 5.16 17.48
CA ALA A 191 -0.92 5.84 17.15
C ALA A 191 -1.09 7.31 16.73
N LEU A 192 -2.09 7.61 15.89
CA LEU A 192 -2.25 8.90 15.24
C LEU A 192 -3.20 9.86 15.98
N GLN A 193 -4.08 9.33 16.84
CA GLN A 193 -5.11 10.12 17.50
C GLN A 193 -5.07 9.95 19.02
N ASP A 194 -5.24 8.73 19.53
CA ASP A 194 -5.49 8.55 20.96
C ASP A 194 -4.28 8.91 21.81
N LEU A 195 -3.09 8.38 21.49
CA LEU A 195 -1.84 8.72 22.20
C LEU A 195 -1.51 10.22 22.12
N PRO A 196 -1.46 10.85 20.93
CA PRO A 196 -1.27 12.30 20.83
C PRO A 196 -2.30 13.10 21.64
N ALA A 197 -3.59 12.79 21.50
CA ALA A 197 -4.67 13.55 22.14
C ALA A 197 -4.57 13.48 23.67
N LEU A 198 -4.28 12.30 24.20
CA LEU A 198 -4.11 12.07 25.64
C LEU A 198 -2.90 12.83 26.21
N LEU A 199 -1.78 12.84 25.49
CA LEU A 199 -0.57 13.58 25.90
C LEU A 199 -0.76 15.10 25.79
N GLU A 200 -1.42 15.58 24.74
CA GLU A 200 -1.75 17.00 24.59
C GLU A 200 -2.74 17.48 25.66
N LEU A 201 -3.76 16.69 25.96
CA LEU A 201 -4.74 17.01 26.99
C LEU A 201 -4.06 17.15 28.36
N HIS A 202 -3.19 16.21 28.70
CA HIS A 202 -2.45 16.25 29.96
C HIS A 202 -1.46 17.42 29.99
N GLY A 203 -0.73 17.66 28.89
CA GLY A 203 0.21 18.77 28.77
C GLY A 203 -0.44 20.15 28.90
N ARG A 204 -1.69 20.32 28.46
CA ARG A 204 -2.45 21.58 28.59
C ARG A 204 -3.08 21.77 29.97
N SER A 205 -3.62 20.70 30.56
CA SER A 205 -4.39 20.76 31.80
C SER A 205 -3.56 20.58 33.06
N GLY A 206 -2.34 20.03 32.95
CA GLY A 206 -1.54 19.65 34.12
C GLY A 206 -2.25 18.61 34.99
N GLY A 207 -2.93 17.65 34.35
CA GLY A 207 -3.77 16.65 35.03
C GLY A 207 -3.01 15.72 35.97
N ASP A 208 -3.73 14.79 36.61
CA ASP A 208 -3.15 13.84 37.54
C ASP A 208 -2.20 12.84 36.82
N PRO A 209 -0.91 12.74 37.21
CA PRO A 209 0.01 11.78 36.61
C PRO A 209 -0.43 10.31 36.80
N ALA A 210 -1.14 10.00 37.90
CA ALA A 210 -1.64 8.65 38.14
C ALA A 210 -2.74 8.28 37.13
N GLU A 211 -3.66 9.20 36.86
CA GLU A 211 -4.69 9.02 35.83
C GLU A 211 -4.08 8.84 34.44
N LEU A 212 -3.10 9.67 34.08
CA LEU A 212 -2.39 9.54 32.81
C LEU A 212 -1.72 8.16 32.66
N SER A 213 -1.03 7.70 33.71
CA SER A 213 -0.40 6.37 33.71
C SER A 213 -1.42 5.23 33.51
N ARG A 214 -2.60 5.36 34.12
CA ARG A 214 -3.69 4.38 33.99
C ARG A 214 -4.24 4.34 32.57
N LEU A 215 -4.46 5.50 31.95
CA LEU A 215 -4.96 5.57 30.57
C LEU A 215 -3.93 5.04 29.56
N LEU A 216 -2.64 5.34 29.75
CA LEU A 216 -1.57 4.76 28.93
C LEU A 216 -1.53 3.23 29.06
N ALA A 217 -1.71 2.69 30.27
CA ALA A 217 -1.79 1.25 30.48
C ALA A 217 -3.00 0.60 29.81
N LEU A 218 -4.13 1.29 29.67
CA LEU A 218 -5.29 0.80 28.91
C LEU A 218 -4.95 0.66 27.41
N ILE A 219 -4.29 1.66 26.83
CA ILE A 219 -3.83 1.63 25.44
C ILE A 219 -2.82 0.49 25.24
N GLU A 220 -1.81 0.39 26.12
CA GLU A 220 -0.82 -0.69 26.11
C GLU A 220 -1.49 -2.08 26.11
N ASN A 221 -2.41 -2.31 27.04
CA ASN A 221 -3.10 -3.59 27.16
C ASN A 221 -3.93 -3.91 25.90
N ARG A 222 -4.61 -2.92 25.32
CA ARG A 222 -5.37 -3.14 24.08
C ARG A 222 -4.46 -3.46 22.91
N MET A 223 -3.36 -2.74 22.73
CA MET A 223 -2.41 -2.99 21.62
C MET A 223 -1.72 -4.36 21.73
N ARG A 224 -1.42 -4.81 22.96
CA ARG A 224 -0.95 -6.19 23.17
C ARG A 224 -1.98 -7.24 22.79
N GLN A 225 -3.26 -7.02 23.09
CA GLN A 225 -4.34 -7.93 22.68
C GLN A 225 -4.45 -7.98 21.15
N VAL A 226 -4.41 -6.82 20.48
CA VAL A 226 -4.45 -6.76 19.01
C VAL A 226 -3.26 -7.51 18.40
N THR A 227 -2.05 -7.31 18.95
CA THR A 227 -0.85 -8.02 18.52
C THR A 227 -1.02 -9.55 18.66
N ALA A 228 -1.52 -10.01 19.82
CA ALA A 228 -1.73 -11.42 20.06
C ALA A 228 -2.79 -12.03 19.12
N GLN A 229 -3.86 -11.29 18.82
CA GLN A 229 -4.89 -11.69 17.86
C GLN A 229 -4.31 -11.80 16.45
N ALA A 230 -3.57 -10.79 15.98
CA ALA A 230 -2.93 -10.80 14.67
C ALA A 230 -1.97 -11.99 14.50
N VAL A 231 -1.16 -12.29 15.52
CA VAL A 231 -0.23 -13.45 15.50
C VAL A 231 -1.00 -14.77 15.46
N GLN A 232 -2.11 -14.89 16.19
CA GLN A 232 -2.93 -16.11 16.18
C GLN A 232 -3.58 -16.34 14.81
N GLU A 233 -4.09 -15.29 14.18
CA GLU A 233 -4.68 -15.37 12.84
C GLU A 233 -3.64 -15.77 11.79
N GLN A 234 -2.45 -15.15 11.82
CA GLN A 234 -1.34 -15.53 10.93
C GLN A 234 -0.92 -16.99 11.12
N ALA A 235 -0.84 -17.46 12.37
CA ALA A 235 -0.51 -18.85 12.67
C ALA A 235 -1.60 -19.82 12.16
N HIS A 236 -2.87 -19.44 12.29
CA HIS A 236 -3.99 -20.22 11.78
C HIS A 236 -3.97 -20.30 10.26
N GLU A 237 -3.78 -19.18 9.57
CA GLU A 237 -3.70 -19.15 8.11
C GLU A 237 -2.52 -19.99 7.59
N ALA A 238 -1.34 -19.86 8.21
CA ALA A 238 -0.18 -20.67 7.85
C ALA A 238 -0.45 -22.18 8.06
N ALA A 239 -1.18 -22.57 9.10
CA ALA A 239 -1.56 -23.96 9.34
C ALA A 239 -2.55 -24.46 8.26
N VAL A 240 -3.56 -23.67 7.93
CA VAL A 240 -4.53 -24.00 6.86
C VAL A 240 -3.85 -24.14 5.50
N GLN A 241 -2.91 -23.23 5.18
CA GLN A 241 -2.13 -23.31 3.94
C GLN A 241 -1.27 -24.57 3.89
N ARG A 242 -0.59 -24.93 4.99
CA ARG A 242 0.18 -26.19 5.07
C ARG A 242 -0.69 -27.41 4.85
N GLU A 243 -1.85 -27.46 5.51
CA GLU A 243 -2.79 -28.58 5.36
C GLU A 243 -3.32 -28.68 3.91
N TYR A 244 -3.66 -27.53 3.31
CA TYR A 244 -4.06 -27.48 1.91
C TYR A 244 -2.98 -28.01 0.98
N LEU A 245 -1.73 -27.55 1.12
CA LEU A 245 -0.61 -28.02 0.29
C LEU A 245 -0.34 -29.51 0.50
N ASN A 246 -0.36 -29.98 1.75
CA ASN A 246 -0.22 -31.39 2.06
C ASN A 246 -1.31 -32.21 1.39
N SER A 247 -2.58 -31.83 1.52
CA SER A 247 -3.70 -32.55 0.89
C SER A 247 -3.60 -32.58 -0.64
N LYS A 248 -3.16 -31.48 -1.26
CA LYS A 248 -3.05 -31.35 -2.71
C LYS A 248 -1.92 -32.21 -3.28
N TYR A 249 -0.74 -32.16 -2.68
CA TYR A 249 0.44 -32.86 -3.21
C TYR A 249 0.58 -34.29 -2.69
N ALA A 250 0.06 -34.63 -1.51
CA ALA A 250 0.02 -36.01 -1.05
C ALA A 250 -0.94 -36.86 -1.91
N ALA A 251 -2.04 -36.28 -2.39
CA ALA A 251 -2.97 -36.96 -3.29
C ALA A 251 -2.35 -37.28 -4.67
N ASP A 252 -1.51 -36.39 -5.20
CA ASP A 252 -0.77 -36.63 -6.46
C ASP A 252 0.30 -37.72 -6.28
N LEU A 253 0.98 -37.77 -5.14
CA LEU A 253 1.98 -38.81 -4.84
C LEU A 253 1.37 -40.21 -4.62
N LEU A 254 0.10 -40.27 -4.18
CA LEU A 254 -0.62 -41.52 -3.92
C LEU A 254 -1.34 -42.08 -5.16
N ASN A 255 -1.33 -41.39 -6.30
CA ASN A 255 -1.98 -41.86 -7.53
C ASN A 255 -1.09 -41.67 -8.78
N PRO A 256 0.06 -42.36 -8.87
CA PRO A 256 1.01 -42.24 -9.99
C PRO A 256 0.45 -42.74 -11.33
N ASP A 257 -0.66 -43.49 -11.34
CA ASP A 257 -1.22 -44.09 -12.54
C ASP A 257 -2.08 -43.12 -13.38
N ARG A 258 -2.28 -41.87 -12.94
CA ARG A 258 -3.08 -40.87 -13.68
C ARG A 258 -2.37 -40.20 -14.86
N GLU A 259 -1.05 -40.32 -14.99
CA GLU A 259 -0.31 -39.71 -16.11
C GLU A 259 -0.10 -40.66 -17.32
N ASN A 260 -0.61 -41.89 -17.29
CA ASN A 260 -0.45 -42.88 -18.39
C ASN A 260 -1.74 -43.18 -19.19
N LEU A 261 -2.73 -42.27 -19.19
CA LEU A 261 -3.96 -42.37 -19.99
C LEU A 261 -4.10 -41.21 -20.98
#